data_AF-A0A9E2MX47-F1
#
_entry.id   AF-A0A9E2MX47-F1
#
_cell.length_a   1.000
_cell.length_b   1.000
_cell.length_c   1.000
_cell.angle_alpha   90.00
_cell.angle_beta   90.00
_cell.angle_gamma   90.00
#
_symmetry.space_group_name_H-M   'P 1'
#
loop_
_entity.id
_entity.type
_entity.pdbx_description
1 polymer ?
#
loop_
_entity_poly.entity_id
_entity_poly.type
_entity_poly.pdbx_seq_one_letter_code
_entity_poly.pdbx_strand_id
1 'polypeptide(L)'
;IREKTGGSTFKNPEGTSAWKEIDKAGCRGLMIGGAQVSPMHCNFLINTGNATGYDLEYLGETVRARVLETSGIRLHWEIKRIGRFRPGHEVDPFLGRLL
;
A
#
# COMPACT_ATOMS: atom_id res chain seq x y z
N ILE A 1 -12.62 -9.92 10.52
CA ILE A 1 -12.48 -8.94 9.41
C ILE A 1 -13.61 -9.19 8.43
N ARG A 2 -14.54 -8.24 8.26
CA ARG A 2 -15.64 -8.30 7.28
C ARG A 2 -15.53 -7.17 6.24
N GLU A 3 -14.36 -6.54 6.17
CA GLU A 3 -14.05 -5.45 5.25
C GLU A 3 -13.67 -6.02 3.87
N LYS A 4 -14.13 -5.37 2.80
CA LYS A 4 -13.78 -5.75 1.43
C LYS A 4 -12.33 -5.37 1.15
N THR A 5 -11.45 -6.36 1.14
CA THR A 5 -10.03 -6.21 0.79
C THR A 5 -9.69 -7.13 -0.38
N GLY A 6 -8.58 -6.85 -1.07
CA GLY A 6 -8.01 -7.76 -2.07
C GLY A 6 -7.20 -8.92 -1.47
N GLY A 7 -7.18 -9.08 -0.14
CA GLY A 7 -6.23 -9.92 0.58
C GLY A 7 -4.93 -9.18 0.93
N SER A 8 -3.85 -9.92 1.13
CA SER A 8 -2.51 -9.37 1.35
C SER A 8 -2.10 -8.50 0.16
N THR A 9 -1.76 -7.24 0.43
CA THR A 9 -1.44 -6.25 -0.61
C THR A 9 -0.04 -6.48 -1.16
N PHE A 10 0.92 -6.79 -0.28
CA PHE A 10 2.31 -7.02 -0.62
C PHE A 10 2.76 -8.41 -0.21
N LYS A 11 3.69 -8.96 -1.01
CA LYS A 11 4.37 -10.21 -0.69
C LYS A 11 5.22 -10.02 0.57
N ASN A 12 5.33 -11.06 1.38
CA ASN A 12 6.30 -11.06 2.47
C ASN A 12 7.73 -10.99 1.90
N PRO A 13 8.56 -10.02 2.33
CA PRO A 13 9.98 -10.00 2.01
C PRO A 13 10.72 -11.14 2.72
N GLU A 14 11.93 -11.46 2.27
CA GLU A 14 12.75 -12.48 2.93
C GLU A 14 13.09 -12.08 4.37
N GLY A 15 12.99 -13.03 5.31
CA GLY A 15 13.37 -12.84 6.70
C GLY A 15 12.42 -12.00 7.57
N THR A 16 11.35 -11.43 7.01
CA THR A 16 10.32 -10.71 7.79
C THR A 16 8.94 -10.83 7.14
N SER A 17 7.93 -10.20 7.71
CA SER A 17 6.56 -10.17 7.17
C SER A 17 6.18 -8.76 6.79
N ALA A 18 5.51 -8.58 5.65
CA ALA A 18 5.18 -7.26 5.13
C ALA A 18 4.39 -6.41 6.14
N TRP A 19 3.42 -7.00 6.85
CA TRP A 19 2.63 -6.26 7.85
C TRP A 19 3.49 -5.65 8.97
N LYS A 20 4.58 -6.31 9.40
CA LYS A 20 5.48 -5.79 10.43
C LYS A 20 6.26 -4.59 9.94
N GLU A 21 6.80 -4.69 8.73
CA GLU A 21 7.55 -3.59 8.12
C GLU A 21 6.66 -2.38 7.86
N ILE A 22 5.42 -2.60 7.41
CA ILE A 22 4.43 -1.55 7.18
C ILE A 22 4.04 -0.87 8.50
N ASP A 23 3.84 -1.65 9.57
CA ASP A 23 3.54 -1.11 10.89
C ASP A 23 4.72 -0.32 11.48
N LYS A 24 5.94 -0.87 11.36
CA LYS A 24 7.19 -0.20 11.77
C LYS A 24 7.41 1.12 11.02
N ALA A 25 7.03 1.19 9.75
CA ALA A 25 7.05 2.41 8.94
C ALA A 25 5.93 3.41 9.29
N GLY A 26 5.16 3.17 10.35
CA GLY A 26 4.12 4.08 10.84
C GLY A 26 2.90 4.17 9.92
N CYS A 27 2.64 3.14 9.12
CA CYS A 27 1.56 3.18 8.13
C CYS A 27 0.22 2.64 8.67
N ARG A 28 0.15 2.11 9.90
CA ARG A 28 -1.12 1.60 10.47
C ARG A 28 -2.17 2.71 10.50
N GLY A 29 -3.33 2.44 9.90
CA GLY A 29 -4.42 3.41 9.83
C GLY A 29 -4.18 4.58 8.87
N LEU A 30 -3.05 4.63 8.16
CA LEU A 30 -2.75 5.68 7.18
C LEU A 30 -3.85 5.75 6.11
N MET A 31 -4.29 6.96 5.79
CA MET A 31 -5.37 7.22 4.82
C MET A 31 -4.91 8.13 3.70
N ILE A 32 -5.37 7.83 2.47
CA ILE A 32 -5.32 8.74 1.33
C ILE A 32 -6.64 8.60 0.56
N GLY A 33 -7.33 9.73 0.34
CA GLY A 33 -8.66 9.72 -0.28
C GLY A 33 -9.61 8.79 0.49
N GLY A 34 -10.29 7.89 -0.23
CA GLY A 34 -11.13 6.86 0.39
C GLY A 34 -10.39 5.59 0.84
N ALA A 35 -9.08 5.47 0.59
CA ALA A 35 -8.30 4.27 0.92
C ALA A 35 -7.65 4.37 2.31
N GLN A 36 -7.54 3.24 3.01
CA GLN A 36 -6.90 3.15 4.31
C GLN A 36 -6.07 1.88 4.48
N VAL A 37 -4.91 1.97 5.14
CA VAL A 37 -4.19 0.79 5.66
C VAL A 37 -4.93 0.28 6.88
N SER A 38 -5.34 -0.99 6.87
CA SER A 38 -6.13 -1.58 7.95
C SER A 38 -5.49 -1.35 9.33
N PRO A 39 -6.24 -0.77 10.30
CA PRO A 39 -5.81 -0.67 11.68
C PRO A 39 -5.61 -2.04 12.36
N MET A 40 -6.22 -3.09 11.81
CA MET A 40 -6.14 -4.45 12.36
C MET A 40 -4.97 -5.23 11.76
N HIS A 41 -4.74 -5.13 10.45
CA HIS A 41 -3.70 -5.88 9.75
C HIS A 41 -3.04 -5.05 8.64
N CYS A 42 -1.89 -4.44 8.92
CA CYS A 42 -1.26 -3.43 8.07
C CYS A 42 -0.92 -3.86 6.62
N ASN A 43 -0.93 -5.16 6.29
CA ASN A 43 -0.76 -5.59 4.89
C ASN A 43 -2.06 -5.53 4.08
N PHE A 44 -3.17 -5.06 4.63
CA PHE A 44 -4.45 -4.94 3.92
C PHE A 44 -4.79 -3.47 3.67
N LEU A 45 -5.08 -3.14 2.41
CA LEU A 45 -5.71 -1.87 2.04
C LEU A 45 -7.23 -2.04 2.03
N ILE A 46 -7.91 -1.10 2.66
CA ILE A 46 -9.36 -1.06 2.84
C ILE A 46 -9.93 0.07 1.99
N ASN A 47 -11.02 -0.22 1.30
CA ASN A 47 -11.90 0.81 0.77
C ASN A 47 -12.90 1.22 1.87
N THR A 48 -12.81 2.47 2.34
CA THR A 48 -13.69 3.00 3.41
C THR A 48 -15.11 3.35 2.94
N GLY A 49 -15.42 3.14 1.66
CA GLY A 49 -16.73 3.31 1.05
C GLY A 49 -16.64 3.90 -0.36
N ASN A 50 -15.77 4.89 -0.53
CA ASN A 50 -15.64 5.69 -1.76
C ASN A 50 -14.22 5.68 -2.35
N ALA A 51 -13.34 4.75 -1.96
CA ALA A 51 -11.99 4.68 -2.49
C ALA A 51 -11.99 4.40 -3.99
N THR A 52 -11.20 5.17 -4.73
CA THR A 52 -10.92 4.92 -6.14
C THR A 52 -9.74 3.96 -6.30
N GLY A 53 -9.55 3.43 -7.52
CA GLY A 53 -8.34 2.67 -7.83
C GLY A 53 -7.07 3.51 -7.66
N TYR A 54 -7.14 4.81 -7.93
CA TYR A 54 -6.04 5.73 -7.71
C TYR A 54 -5.70 5.84 -6.22
N ASP A 55 -6.69 6.02 -5.35
CA ASP A 55 -6.47 6.13 -3.91
C ASP A 55 -5.76 4.89 -3.35
N LEU A 56 -6.20 3.70 -3.77
CA LEU A 56 -5.62 2.44 -3.31
C LEU A 56 -4.19 2.24 -3.83
N GLU A 57 -3.93 2.50 -5.11
CA GLU A 57 -2.59 2.35 -5.67
C GLU A 57 -1.63 3.40 -5.13
N TYR A 58 -2.06 4.66 -4.98
CA TYR A 58 -1.25 5.74 -4.45
C TYR A 58 -0.94 5.53 -2.96
N LEU A 59 -1.90 5.05 -2.17
CA LEU A 59 -1.66 4.61 -0.80
C LEU A 59 -0.65 3.46 -0.75
N GLY A 60 -0.79 2.48 -1.64
CA GLY A 60 0.15 1.37 -1.70
C GLY A 60 1.57 1.79 -2.06
N GLU A 61 1.75 2.66 -3.05
CA GLU A 61 3.09 3.19 -3.38
C GLU A 61 3.66 4.07 -2.25
N THR A 62 2.81 4.84 -1.54
CA THR A 62 3.21 5.57 -0.33
C THR A 62 3.72 4.63 0.76
N VAL A 63 3.03 3.52 1.00
CA VAL A 63 3.46 2.48 1.95
C VAL A 63 4.81 1.90 1.54
N ARG A 64 5.00 1.58 0.25
CA ARG A 64 6.27 1.04 -0.27
C ARG A 64 7.43 2.02 -0.07
N ALA A 65 7.20 3.32 -0.29
CA ALA A 65 8.20 4.36 -0.10
C ALA A 65 8.64 4.46 1.37
N ARG A 66 7.67 4.54 2.30
CA ARG A 66 7.96 4.63 3.74
C ARG A 66 8.67 3.41 4.28
N VAL A 67 8.31 2.21 3.81
CA VAL A 67 9.00 0.97 4.22
C VAL A 67 10.44 0.96 3.71
N LEU A 68 10.68 1.39 2.46
CA LEU A 68 12.04 1.49 1.94
C LEU A 68 12.87 2.49 2.77
N GLU A 69 12.32 3.67 3.06
CA GLU A 69 12.99 4.70 3.87
C GLU A 69 13.28 4.21 5.30
N THR A 70 12.33 3.49 5.91
CA THR A 70 12.43 3.07 7.31
C THR A 70 13.35 1.86 7.52
N SER A 71 13.32 0.88 6.61
CA SER A 71 14.04 -0.40 6.81
C SER A 71 14.94 -0.83 5.65
N GLY A 72 14.99 -0.09 4.55
CA GLY A 72 15.73 -0.48 3.35
C GLY A 72 15.07 -1.62 2.57
N ILE A 73 13.92 -2.12 3.02
CA ILE A 73 13.22 -3.25 2.40
C ILE A 73 12.32 -2.76 1.26
N ARG A 74 12.43 -3.41 0.10
CA ARG A 74 11.55 -3.18 -1.05
C ARG A 74 10.36 -4.12 -0.99
N LEU A 75 9.17 -3.57 -0.73
CA LEU A 75 7.94 -4.33 -0.87
C LEU A 75 7.54 -4.50 -2.34
N HIS A 76 6.99 -5.67 -2.66
CA HIS A 76 6.48 -6.01 -3.97
C HIS A 76 4.98 -6.29 -3.89
N TRP A 77 4.20 -5.75 -4.82
CA TRP A 77 2.77 -6.03 -4.94
C TRP A 77 2.51 -7.54 -5.07
N GLU A 78 1.55 -8.03 -4.31
CA GLU A 78 1.01 -9.39 -4.39
C GLU A 78 -0.25 -9.42 -5.26
N ILE A 79 -1.12 -8.43 -5.06
CA ILE A 79 -2.33 -8.26 -5.87
C ILE A 79 -2.00 -7.76 -7.29
N LYS A 80 -2.79 -8.20 -8.27
CA LYS A 80 -2.72 -7.70 -9.64
C LYS A 80 -3.47 -6.37 -9.75
N ARG A 81 -2.80 -5.37 -10.31
CA ARG A 81 -3.37 -4.06 -10.65
C ARG A 81 -3.70 -4.05 -12.14
N ILE A 82 -4.93 -3.70 -12.49
CA ILE A 82 -5.44 -3.77 -13.86
C ILE A 82 -6.15 -2.47 -14.23
N GLY A 83 -6.10 -2.11 -15.50
CA GLY A 83 -6.69 -0.88 -16.02
C GLY A 83 -5.64 0.20 -16.29
N ARG A 84 -6.11 1.40 -16.62
CA ARG A 84 -5.29 2.59 -16.86
C ARG A 84 -5.92 3.77 -16.16
N PHE A 85 -5.10 4.64 -15.62
CA PHE A 85 -5.57 5.91 -15.09
C PHE A 85 -5.91 6.89 -16.21
N ARG A 86 -6.73 7.88 -15.89
CA ARG A 86 -6.97 9.02 -16.79
C ARG A 86 -5.69 9.85 -16.89
N PRO A 87 -5.40 10.45 -18.05
CA PRO A 87 -4.27 11.37 -18.18
C PRO A 87 -4.31 12.46 -17.09
N GLY A 88 -3.17 12.70 -16.44
CA GLY A 88 -3.05 13.67 -15.34
C GLY A 88 -3.52 13.15 -13.96
N HIS A 89 -3.83 11.86 -13.84
CA HIS A 89 -4.21 11.22 -12.58
C HIS A 89 -3.49 9.88 -12.40
N GLU A 90 -2.20 9.88 -12.67
CA GLU A 90 -1.36 8.68 -12.75
C GLU A 90 -0.68 8.40 -11.42
N VAL A 91 -0.55 7.12 -11.09
CA VAL A 91 0.28 6.67 -9.96
C VAL A 91 1.62 6.24 -10.55
N ASP A 92 2.65 7.05 -10.34
CA ASP A 92 4.00 6.65 -10.70
C ASP A 92 4.44 5.49 -9.79
N PRO A 93 4.82 4.33 -10.35
CA PRO A 93 5.36 3.24 -9.57
C PRO A 93 6.60 3.73 -8.83
N PHE A 94 6.69 3.45 -7.54
CA PHE A 94 7.87 3.82 -6.78
C PHE A 94 9.12 3.14 -7.36
N LEU A 95 9.96 3.93 -8.03
CA LEU A 95 11.26 3.54 -8.59
C LEU A 95 12.41 3.73 -7.59
N GLY A 96 12.13 3.78 -6.29
CA GLY A 96 13.17 3.72 -5.26
C GLY A 96 14.11 4.91 -5.22
N ARG A 97 13.66 6.11 -5.61
CA ARG A 97 14.37 7.36 -5.32
C ARG A 97 13.71 8.01 -4.13
N LEU A 98 14.47 8.15 -3.05
CA LEU A 98 14.19 9.12 -1.99
C LEU A 98 14.05 10.49 -2.66
N LEU A 99 13.06 11.27 -2.24
CA LEU A 99 13.04 12.71 -2.52
C LEU A 99 14.31 13.36 -1.96
#